data_AF-A0A9Q4CM70-F1
#
_entry.id   AF-A0A9Q4CM70-F1
#
_cell.length_a   1.000
_cell.length_b   1.000
_cell.length_c   1.000
_cell.angle_alpha   90.00
_cell.angle_beta   90.00
_cell.angle_gamma   90.00
#
_symmetry.space_group_name_H-M   'P 1'
#
loop_
_entity.id
_entity.type
_entity.pdbx_description
1 polymer ?
#
loop_
_entity_poly.entity_id
_entity_poly.type
_entity_poly.pdbx_seq_one_letter_code
_entity_poly.pdbx_strand_id
1 'polypeptide(L)'
;MTNYTDVTVKAQNAGPGLCFLLLLAAWVVVFFIPDTIFIVVPGMIGFALLFFIYYLASEGHLTAILGGVIASVILMAIAAAIPVIGWILLVCWIFYNIVRAFESIQNLLPDALLSAALYGSLLIPVICQFNYYGSSNLLLTIGCGVVYLIAAAGCVVRISERSDTTKHSLFLFSVMLLSVPMIVLLIVSIVASLRAAFRTSLVKTTTKLPQSVSGYTTARGTVVAGYTRNVTQTVVSTVIVPGAGAVGASLTGSLAELSAAADEPYAKRLNDEKKQCYATNKDHHFYRYDGLNDKKIGNFIQAVAGAGTLPPLKKEDVLVYFDETLMGKGDRGVVLTDEAIYCLPGMFEDEEKFFTRFSNIGKATFSGALNKQITLWLKEGKKQKITLTQSNAGAKKVFEMIELAIA
;
A
#
# COMPACT_ATOMS: atom_id res chain seq x y z
N MET A 1 -56.76 13.47 42.89
CA MET A 1 -56.94 13.51 41.44
C MET A 1 -56.28 14.79 40.94
N THR A 2 -55.00 14.71 40.60
CA THR A 2 -54.20 15.80 40.01
C THR A 2 -53.17 15.13 39.11
N ASN A 3 -53.55 14.89 37.86
CA ASN A 3 -52.65 14.43 36.81
C ASN A 3 -51.75 15.61 36.43
N TYR A 4 -50.53 15.65 36.96
CA TYR A 4 -49.46 16.42 36.35
C TYR A 4 -48.94 15.60 35.16
N THR A 5 -49.46 15.88 33.97
CA THR A 5 -48.77 15.55 32.73
C THR A 5 -47.58 16.50 32.64
N ASP A 6 -46.44 16.01 33.12
CA ASP A 6 -45.15 16.63 32.90
C ASP A 6 -44.82 16.50 31.40
N VAL A 7 -45.34 17.45 30.61
CA VAL A 7 -45.00 17.59 29.20
C VAL A 7 -43.57 18.11 29.18
N THR A 8 -42.62 17.19 29.27
CA THR A 8 -41.22 17.45 29.01
C THR A 8 -41.12 17.93 27.55
N VAL A 9 -41.06 19.25 27.37
CA VAL A 9 -40.71 19.87 26.09
C VAL A 9 -39.30 19.39 25.78
N LYS A 10 -39.17 18.35 24.93
CA LYS A 10 -37.89 17.81 24.49
C LYS A 10 -37.09 18.99 23.94
N ALA A 11 -35.98 19.33 24.61
CA ALA A 11 -35.13 20.43 24.20
C ALA A 11 -34.81 20.27 22.71
N GLN A 12 -35.21 21.27 21.90
CA GLN A 12 -35.16 21.15 20.45
C GLN A 12 -33.70 21.07 20.01
N ASN A 13 -33.30 19.93 19.45
CA ASN A 13 -31.94 19.72 18.97
C ASN A 13 -31.67 20.62 17.75
N ALA A 14 -30.95 21.72 17.94
CA ALA A 14 -30.58 22.65 16.88
C ALA A 14 -29.38 22.16 16.03
N GLY A 15 -28.75 21.04 16.40
CA GLY A 15 -27.57 20.48 15.74
C GLY A 15 -27.73 20.23 14.25
N PRO A 16 -28.79 19.56 13.77
CA PRO A 16 -29.00 19.33 12.34
C PRO A 16 -29.12 20.63 11.55
N GLY A 17 -29.81 21.64 12.12
CA GLY A 17 -29.93 22.97 11.52
C GLY A 17 -28.58 23.68 11.40
N LEU A 18 -27.73 23.57 12.42
CA LEU A 18 -26.37 24.11 12.38
C LEU A 18 -25.51 23.40 11.31
N CYS A 19 -25.65 22.09 11.16
CA CYS A 19 -24.97 21.33 10.09
C CYS A 19 -25.42 21.79 8.70
N PHE A 20 -26.72 22.06 8.52
CA PHE A 20 -27.25 22.62 7.27
C PHE A 20 -26.65 24.00 6.97
N LEU A 21 -26.58 24.88 7.97
CA LEU A 21 -26.01 26.22 7.81
C LEU A 21 -24.51 26.15 7.43
N LEU A 22 -23.75 25.22 8.01
CA LEU A 22 -22.35 25.00 7.63
C LEU A 22 -22.21 24.55 6.17
N LEU A 23 -23.03 23.59 5.72
CA LEU A 23 -23.04 23.15 4.33
C LEU A 23 -23.46 24.27 3.37
N LEU A 24 -24.46 25.07 3.76
CA LEU A 24 -24.93 26.19 2.96
C LEU A 24 -23.85 27.28 2.85
N ALA A 25 -23.17 27.61 3.95
CA ALA A 25 -22.06 28.54 3.96
C ALA A 25 -20.91 28.07 3.05
N ALA A 26 -20.54 26.78 3.13
CA ALA A 26 -19.52 26.21 2.26
C ALA A 26 -19.89 26.33 0.77
N TRP A 27 -21.15 26.05 0.43
CA TRP A 27 -21.64 26.18 -0.95
C TRP A 27 -21.65 27.62 -1.43
N VAL A 28 -22.18 28.56 -0.64
CA VAL A 28 -22.23 29.98 -0.99
C VAL A 28 -20.81 30.52 -1.25
N VAL A 29 -19.85 30.19 -0.38
CA VAL A 29 -18.46 30.64 -0.52
C VAL A 29 -17.84 30.11 -1.83
N VAL A 30 -17.98 28.82 -2.12
CA VAL A 30 -17.44 28.22 -3.36
C VAL A 30 -18.18 28.73 -4.59
N PHE A 31 -19.49 28.99 -4.51
CA PHE A 31 -20.29 29.50 -5.62
C PHE A 31 -19.85 30.91 -6.05
N PHE A 32 -19.63 31.82 -5.09
CA PHE A 32 -19.21 33.19 -5.40
C PHE A 32 -17.71 33.31 -5.67
N ILE A 33 -16.90 32.44 -5.07
CA ILE A 33 -15.43 32.47 -5.20
C ILE A 33 -14.92 31.05 -5.46
N PRO A 34 -14.96 30.56 -6.72
CA PRO A 34 -14.62 29.18 -7.06
C PRO A 34 -13.23 28.73 -6.60
N ASP A 35 -12.25 29.62 -6.63
CA ASP A 35 -10.86 29.33 -6.22
C ASP A 35 -10.74 28.96 -4.73
N THR A 36 -11.73 29.33 -3.90
CA THR A 36 -11.74 28.96 -2.48
C THR A 36 -11.96 27.47 -2.26
N ILE A 37 -12.34 26.70 -3.28
CA ILE A 37 -12.58 25.26 -3.14
C ILE A 37 -11.37 24.51 -2.57
N PHE A 38 -10.15 24.94 -2.92
CA PHE A 38 -8.90 24.36 -2.44
C PHE A 38 -8.66 24.59 -0.94
N ILE A 39 -9.41 25.50 -0.32
CA ILE A 39 -9.39 25.78 1.12
C ILE A 39 -10.64 25.20 1.78
N VAL A 40 -11.82 25.40 1.19
CA VAL A 40 -13.12 24.99 1.76
C VAL A 40 -13.20 23.48 1.89
N VAL A 41 -12.87 22.71 0.85
CA VAL A 41 -13.00 21.24 0.90
C VAL A 41 -12.01 20.63 1.90
N PRO A 42 -10.68 20.93 1.86
CA PRO A 42 -9.76 20.44 2.88
C PRO A 42 -10.09 20.96 4.29
N GLY A 43 -10.58 22.19 4.40
CA GLY A 43 -11.01 22.79 5.67
C GLY A 43 -12.20 22.04 6.29
N MET A 44 -13.22 21.69 5.50
CA MET A 44 -14.34 20.87 5.98
C MET A 44 -13.89 19.48 6.41
N ILE A 45 -13.02 18.82 5.64
CA ILE A 45 -12.48 17.50 5.98
C ILE A 45 -11.65 17.58 7.26
N GLY A 46 -10.77 18.57 7.37
CA GLY A 46 -9.93 18.80 8.56
C GLY A 46 -10.76 19.10 9.81
N PHE A 47 -11.77 19.95 9.69
CA PHE A 47 -12.72 20.21 10.77
C PHE A 47 -13.45 18.94 11.21
N ALA A 48 -13.98 18.18 10.25
CA ALA A 48 -14.66 16.91 10.53
C ALA A 48 -13.72 15.90 11.23
N LEU A 49 -12.46 15.80 10.79
CA LEU A 49 -11.46 14.93 11.40
C LEU A 49 -11.17 15.33 12.85
N LEU A 50 -10.93 16.62 13.09
CA LEU A 50 -10.64 17.14 14.43
C LEU A 50 -11.83 16.93 15.38
N PHE A 51 -13.06 17.21 14.92
CA PHE A 51 -14.25 17.01 15.73
C PHE A 51 -14.53 15.52 16.00
N PHE A 52 -14.30 14.65 15.01
CA PHE A 52 -14.40 13.20 15.17
C PHE A 52 -13.45 12.69 16.27
N ILE A 53 -12.18 13.12 16.24
CA ILE A 53 -11.18 12.76 17.26
C ILE A 53 -11.58 13.33 18.63
N TYR A 54 -11.98 14.60 18.69
CA TYR A 54 -12.45 15.24 19.93
C TYR A 54 -13.63 14.47 20.54
N TYR A 55 -14.62 14.10 19.72
CA TYR A 55 -15.79 13.35 20.18
C TYR A 55 -15.39 12.00 20.77
N LEU A 56 -14.57 11.22 20.05
CA LEU A 56 -14.06 9.93 20.54
C LEU A 56 -13.28 10.03 21.84
N ALA A 57 -12.47 11.09 22.00
CA ALA A 57 -11.73 11.35 23.23
C ALA A 57 -12.67 11.72 24.39
N SER A 58 -13.64 12.59 24.13
CA SER A 58 -14.57 13.09 25.14
C SER A 58 -15.56 12.05 25.66
N GLU A 59 -15.99 11.11 24.82
CA GLU A 59 -16.94 10.04 25.18
C GLU A 59 -16.21 8.76 25.66
N GLY A 60 -14.88 8.79 25.78
CA GLY A 60 -14.09 7.65 26.26
C GLY A 60 -14.02 6.46 25.30
N HIS A 61 -14.57 6.57 24.08
CA HIS A 61 -14.57 5.50 23.07
C HIS A 61 -13.16 5.11 22.60
N LEU A 62 -12.14 5.96 22.82
CA LEU A 62 -10.73 5.62 22.58
C LEU A 62 -10.28 4.38 23.35
N THR A 63 -10.77 4.19 24.58
CA THR A 63 -10.40 3.03 25.41
C THR A 63 -10.97 1.74 24.83
N ALA A 64 -12.17 1.77 24.27
CA ALA A 64 -12.79 0.62 23.59
C ALA A 64 -12.05 0.27 22.30
N ILE A 65 -11.63 1.27 21.52
CA ILE A 65 -10.81 1.08 20.31
C ILE A 65 -9.47 0.44 20.67
N LEU A 66 -8.79 0.98 21.70
CA LEU A 66 -7.51 0.44 22.18
C LEU A 66 -7.68 -0.98 22.74
N GLY A 67 -8.77 -1.26 23.44
CA GLY A 67 -9.12 -2.60 23.91
C GLY A 67 -9.28 -3.61 22.77
N GLY A 68 -9.90 -3.21 21.65
CA GLY A 68 -10.00 -4.04 20.46
C GLY A 68 -8.63 -4.34 19.83
N VAL A 69 -7.72 -3.37 19.81
CA VAL A 69 -6.34 -3.57 19.34
C VAL A 69 -5.59 -4.54 20.25
N ILE A 70 -5.65 -4.33 21.57
CA ILE A 70 -4.99 -5.20 22.56
C ILE A 70 -5.54 -6.63 22.47
N ALA A 71 -6.86 -6.81 22.36
CA ALA A 71 -7.48 -8.12 22.19
C ALA A 71 -6.99 -8.83 20.92
N SER A 72 -6.82 -8.09 19.82
CA SER A 72 -6.27 -8.62 18.57
C SER A 72 -4.82 -9.10 18.73
N VAL A 73 -3.99 -8.36 19.49
CA VAL A 73 -2.60 -8.73 19.78
C VAL A 73 -2.51 -9.97 20.67
N ILE A 74 -3.34 -10.05 21.71
CA ILE A 74 -3.40 -11.21 22.60
C ILE A 74 -3.83 -12.45 21.82
N LEU A 75 -4.86 -12.33 20.98
CA LEU A 75 -5.34 -13.42 20.14
C LEU A 75 -4.26 -13.90 19.16
N MET A 76 -3.48 -12.98 18.60
CA MET A 76 -2.33 -13.30 17.75
C MET A 76 -1.23 -14.06 18.52
N ALA A 77 -0.94 -13.66 19.77
CA ALA A 77 0.03 -14.34 20.62
C ALA A 77 -0.41 -15.78 20.98
N ILE A 78 -1.69 -15.96 21.32
CA ILE A 78 -2.25 -17.29 21.63
C ILE A 78 -2.21 -18.18 20.40
N ALA A 79 -2.58 -17.65 19.22
CA ALA A 79 -2.55 -18.40 17.99
C ALA A 79 -1.13 -18.80 17.56
N ALA A 80 -0.11 -18.01 17.87
CA ALA A 80 1.28 -18.39 17.64
C ALA A 80 1.75 -19.55 18.54
N ALA A 81 1.16 -19.70 19.73
CA ALA A 81 1.57 -20.70 20.71
C ALA A 81 1.02 -22.11 20.45
N ILE A 82 -0.07 -22.26 19.68
CA ILE A 82 -0.73 -23.55 19.46
C ILE A 82 -0.50 -24.03 18.01
N PRO A 83 0.31 -25.09 17.78
CA PRO A 83 0.51 -25.67 16.46
C PRO A 83 -0.82 -26.14 15.83
N VAL A 84 -1.00 -25.91 14.52
CA VAL A 84 -2.19 -26.25 13.72
C VAL A 84 -3.48 -25.49 14.10
N ILE A 85 -3.92 -25.52 15.35
CA ILE A 85 -5.16 -24.85 15.81
C ILE A 85 -5.06 -23.33 15.69
N GLY A 86 -3.88 -22.76 15.97
CA GLY A 86 -3.65 -21.32 15.86
C GLY A 86 -3.86 -20.76 14.46
N TRP A 87 -3.57 -21.55 13.42
CA TRP A 87 -3.78 -21.19 12.02
C TRP A 87 -5.26 -21.04 11.69
N ILE A 88 -6.06 -22.02 12.10
CA ILE A 88 -7.50 -22.02 11.90
C ILE A 88 -8.11 -20.83 12.61
N LEU A 89 -7.68 -20.56 13.85
CA LEU A 89 -8.16 -19.43 14.65
C LEU A 89 -7.82 -18.07 14.00
N LEU A 90 -6.61 -17.91 13.45
CA LEU A 90 -6.21 -16.68 12.75
C LEU A 90 -6.97 -16.49 11.44
N VAL A 91 -7.21 -17.56 10.68
CA VAL A 91 -8.02 -17.49 9.46
C VAL A 91 -9.46 -17.08 9.80
N CYS A 92 -10.08 -17.71 10.80
CA CYS A 92 -11.41 -17.33 11.29
C CYS A 92 -11.45 -15.87 11.76
N TRP A 93 -10.42 -15.39 12.47
CA TRP A 93 -10.31 -14.01 12.92
C TRP A 93 -10.20 -13.01 11.76
N ILE A 94 -9.45 -13.34 10.71
CA ILE A 94 -9.35 -12.52 9.50
C ILE A 94 -10.72 -12.44 8.81
N PHE A 95 -11.40 -13.57 8.63
CA PHE A 95 -12.76 -13.58 8.07
C PHE A 95 -13.74 -12.77 8.91
N TYR A 96 -13.69 -12.90 10.24
CA TYR A 96 -14.51 -12.10 11.16
C TYR A 96 -14.28 -10.59 10.95
N ASN A 97 -13.02 -10.14 10.88
CA ASN A 97 -12.72 -8.72 10.66
C ASN A 97 -13.14 -8.24 9.27
N ILE A 98 -13.02 -9.07 8.24
CA ILE A 98 -13.49 -8.75 6.88
C ILE A 98 -15.01 -8.58 6.88
N VAL A 99 -15.75 -9.54 7.44
CA VAL A 99 -17.23 -9.46 7.55
C VAL A 99 -17.63 -8.19 8.29
N ARG A 100 -17.01 -7.91 9.43
CA ARG A 100 -17.29 -6.70 10.21
C ARG A 100 -16.94 -5.41 9.47
N ALA A 101 -15.87 -5.41 8.68
CA ALA A 101 -15.51 -4.28 7.83
C ALA A 101 -16.54 -4.08 6.70
N PHE A 102 -17.06 -5.15 6.09
CA PHE A 102 -18.15 -5.08 5.12
C PHE A 102 -19.45 -4.54 5.72
N GLU A 103 -19.84 -5.00 6.92
CA GLU A 103 -20.98 -4.45 7.65
C GLU A 103 -20.78 -2.95 7.92
N SER A 104 -19.58 -2.54 8.33
CA SER A 104 -19.25 -1.12 8.51
C SER A 104 -19.35 -0.32 7.22
N ILE A 105 -18.89 -0.87 6.08
CA ILE A 105 -19.02 -0.21 4.77
C ILE A 105 -20.50 -0.08 4.39
N GLN A 106 -21.30 -1.12 4.57
CA GLN A 106 -22.74 -1.09 4.27
C GLN A 106 -23.47 -0.03 5.11
N ASN A 107 -23.12 0.08 6.39
CA ASN A 107 -23.72 1.07 7.28
C ASN A 107 -23.31 2.51 6.92
N LEU A 108 -22.08 2.71 6.43
CA LEU A 108 -21.54 4.01 6.02
C LEU A 108 -21.93 4.41 4.59
N LEU A 109 -22.26 3.45 3.72
CA LEU A 109 -22.56 3.66 2.30
C LEU A 109 -23.57 4.78 2.02
N PRO A 110 -24.76 4.83 2.66
CA PRO A 110 -25.71 5.92 2.43
C PRO A 110 -25.15 7.30 2.77
N ASP A 111 -24.33 7.39 3.84
CA ASP A 111 -23.68 8.65 4.22
C ASP A 111 -22.57 9.02 3.22
N ALA A 112 -21.87 8.02 2.68
CA ALA A 112 -20.85 8.20 1.66
C ALA A 112 -21.40 8.61 0.30
N LEU A 113 -22.57 8.11 -0.10
CA LEU A 113 -23.22 8.53 -1.34
C LEU A 113 -23.65 10.01 -1.28
N LEU A 114 -24.22 10.44 -0.15
CA LEU A 114 -24.59 11.84 0.07
C LEU A 114 -23.34 12.73 0.12
N SER A 115 -22.30 12.30 0.83
CA SER A 115 -21.01 13.01 0.92
C SER A 115 -20.31 13.11 -0.44
N ALA A 116 -20.32 12.03 -1.24
CA ALA A 116 -19.81 12.04 -2.61
C ALA A 116 -20.60 12.99 -3.52
N ALA A 117 -21.93 13.06 -3.37
CA ALA A 117 -22.76 14.02 -4.09
C ALA A 117 -22.41 15.47 -3.69
N LEU A 118 -22.17 15.75 -2.41
CA LEU A 118 -21.74 17.08 -1.93
C LEU A 118 -20.38 17.47 -2.50
N TYR A 119 -19.36 16.61 -2.37
CA TYR A 119 -18.03 16.91 -2.89
C TYR A 119 -18.02 17.00 -4.42
N GLY A 120 -18.73 16.10 -5.09
CA GLY A 120 -18.84 16.10 -6.55
C GLY A 120 -19.52 17.37 -7.08
N SER A 121 -20.60 17.80 -6.45
CA SER A 121 -21.30 19.03 -6.86
C SER A 121 -20.49 20.31 -6.61
N LEU A 122 -19.59 20.33 -5.62
CA LEU A 122 -18.63 21.42 -5.47
C LEU A 122 -17.49 21.36 -6.49
N LEU A 123 -16.93 20.17 -6.74
CA LEU A 123 -15.72 20.00 -7.55
C LEU A 123 -15.98 20.05 -9.07
N ILE A 124 -17.08 19.47 -9.56
CA ILE A 124 -17.36 19.33 -10.99
C ILE A 124 -17.37 20.68 -11.72
N PRO A 125 -18.10 21.73 -11.25
CA PRO A 125 -18.09 23.02 -11.92
C PRO A 125 -16.70 23.63 -12.03
N VAL A 126 -15.91 23.51 -10.96
CA VAL A 126 -14.55 24.07 -10.90
C VAL A 126 -13.60 23.34 -11.85
N ILE A 127 -13.63 22.00 -11.87
CA ILE A 127 -12.81 21.19 -12.79
C ILE A 127 -13.15 21.52 -14.25
N CYS A 128 -14.44 21.64 -14.57
CA CYS A 128 -14.87 21.99 -15.93
C CYS A 128 -14.43 23.39 -16.34
N GLN A 129 -14.48 24.37 -15.43
CA GLN A 129 -14.02 25.73 -15.69
C GLN A 129 -12.51 25.80 -15.99
N PHE A 130 -11.69 25.03 -15.25
CA PHE A 130 -10.25 24.93 -15.51
C PHE A 130 -9.92 24.27 -16.84
N ASN A 131 -10.66 23.23 -17.24
CA ASN A 131 -10.40 22.48 -18.47
C ASN A 131 -10.83 23.21 -19.76
N TYR A 132 -11.83 24.10 -19.70
CA TYR A 132 -12.41 24.79 -20.88
C TYR A 132 -12.08 26.29 -20.92
N TYR A 133 -10.83 26.67 -20.63
CA TYR A 133 -10.29 28.04 -20.81
C TYR A 133 -11.25 29.16 -20.34
N GLY A 134 -11.91 28.97 -19.19
CA GLY A 134 -12.75 30.00 -18.57
C GLY A 134 -14.17 30.18 -19.13
N SER A 135 -14.64 29.34 -20.07
CA SER A 135 -16.06 29.35 -20.44
C SER A 135 -16.90 28.67 -19.36
N SER A 136 -17.43 29.45 -18.42
CA SER A 136 -18.30 28.95 -17.36
C SER A 136 -19.65 28.49 -17.92
N ASN A 137 -19.93 27.19 -17.82
CA ASN A 137 -21.25 26.65 -18.12
C ASN A 137 -22.19 26.96 -16.96
N LEU A 138 -22.82 28.14 -16.97
CA LEU A 138 -23.75 28.59 -15.91
C LEU A 138 -24.81 27.54 -15.58
N LEU A 139 -25.33 26.84 -16.60
CA LEU A 139 -26.31 25.77 -16.45
C LEU A 139 -25.77 24.58 -15.65
N LEU A 140 -24.50 24.20 -15.87
CA LEU A 140 -23.84 23.14 -15.11
C LEU A 140 -23.68 23.55 -13.63
N THR A 141 -23.25 24.78 -13.37
CA THR A 141 -23.07 25.30 -12.01
C THR A 141 -24.39 25.35 -11.25
N ILE A 142 -25.48 25.82 -11.89
CA ILE A 142 -26.82 25.81 -11.31
C ILE A 142 -27.28 24.37 -11.05
N GLY A 143 -27.10 23.47 -12.02
CA GLY A 143 -27.46 22.05 -11.87
C GLY A 143 -26.73 21.39 -10.70
N CYS A 144 -25.42 21.59 -10.58
CA CYS A 144 -24.63 21.12 -9.45
C CYS A 144 -25.08 21.75 -8.13
N GLY A 145 -25.44 23.04 -8.11
CA GLY A 145 -25.99 23.70 -6.91
C GLY A 145 -27.31 23.09 -6.43
N VAL A 146 -28.23 22.76 -7.36
CA VAL A 146 -29.48 22.06 -7.01
C VAL A 146 -29.19 20.69 -6.41
N VAL A 147 -28.29 19.92 -7.03
CA VAL A 147 -27.87 18.60 -6.50
C VAL A 147 -27.23 18.73 -5.12
N TYR A 148 -26.39 19.75 -4.90
CA TYR A 148 -25.79 20.03 -3.59
C TYR A 148 -26.84 20.28 -2.52
N LEU A 149 -27.83 21.13 -2.80
CA LEU A 149 -28.90 21.46 -1.83
C LEU A 149 -29.76 20.24 -1.50
N ILE A 150 -30.09 19.41 -2.49
CA ILE A 150 -30.82 18.16 -2.27
C ILE A 150 -30.00 17.21 -1.40
N ALA A 151 -28.70 17.04 -1.70
CA ALA A 151 -27.81 16.20 -0.90
C ALA A 151 -27.68 16.73 0.53
N ALA A 152 -27.50 18.05 0.72
CA ALA A 152 -27.41 18.70 2.02
C ALA A 152 -28.69 18.52 2.85
N ALA A 153 -29.87 18.64 2.23
CA ALA A 153 -31.14 18.35 2.89
C ALA A 153 -31.22 16.87 3.32
N GLY A 154 -30.85 15.94 2.43
CA GLY A 154 -30.82 14.50 2.74
C GLY A 154 -29.87 14.15 3.90
N CYS A 155 -28.71 14.81 3.95
CA CYS A 155 -27.76 14.71 5.05
C CYS A 155 -28.39 15.10 6.39
N VAL A 156 -29.05 16.27 6.41
CA VAL A 156 -29.64 16.84 7.63
C VAL A 156 -30.82 16.02 8.11
N VAL A 157 -31.66 15.50 7.21
CA VAL A 157 -32.74 14.58 7.56
C VAL A 157 -32.19 13.34 8.27
N ARG A 158 -31.19 12.67 7.70
CA ARG A 158 -30.55 11.51 8.34
C ARG A 158 -29.92 11.82 9.69
N ILE A 159 -29.27 12.97 9.83
CA ILE A 159 -28.70 13.40 11.11
C ILE A 159 -29.83 13.65 12.13
N SER A 160 -30.92 14.28 11.72
CA SER A 160 -32.06 14.60 12.60
C SER A 160 -32.76 13.35 13.12
N GLU A 161 -32.90 12.31 12.30
CA GLU A 161 -33.50 11.03 12.71
C GLU A 161 -32.65 10.27 13.74
N ARG A 162 -31.35 10.52 13.77
CA ARG A 162 -30.37 9.75 14.57
C ARG A 162 -29.82 10.50 15.77
N SER A 163 -30.05 11.81 15.88
CA SER A 163 -29.41 12.63 16.90
C SER A 163 -30.38 13.25 17.89
N ASP A 164 -30.15 12.94 19.16
CA ASP A 164 -30.88 13.54 20.28
C ASP A 164 -30.20 14.81 20.82
N THR A 165 -28.89 15.01 20.57
CA THR A 165 -28.14 16.16 21.08
C THR A 165 -27.32 16.84 19.99
N THR A 166 -27.06 18.14 20.15
CA THR A 166 -26.24 18.95 19.22
C THR A 166 -24.85 18.38 19.04
N LYS A 167 -24.22 17.91 20.13
CA LYS A 167 -22.90 17.28 20.10
C LYS A 167 -22.90 16.01 19.25
N HIS A 168 -23.93 15.18 19.39
CA HIS A 168 -24.08 13.98 18.59
C HIS A 168 -24.40 14.28 17.12
N SER A 169 -25.19 15.32 16.84
CA SER A 169 -25.43 15.77 15.46
C SER A 169 -24.14 16.18 14.75
N LEU A 170 -23.26 16.94 15.42
CA LEU A 170 -21.97 17.34 14.87
C LEU A 170 -21.02 16.15 14.67
N PHE A 171 -21.11 15.13 15.54
CA PHE A 171 -20.36 13.89 15.36
C PHE A 171 -20.84 13.13 14.12
N LEU A 172 -22.15 12.92 13.96
CA LEU A 172 -22.72 12.25 12.79
C LEU A 172 -22.43 13.03 11.50
N PHE A 173 -22.48 14.35 11.55
CA PHE A 173 -22.05 15.22 10.45
C PHE A 173 -20.59 15.01 10.06
N SER A 174 -19.70 14.91 11.06
CA SER A 174 -18.28 14.63 10.84
C SER A 174 -18.05 13.25 10.23
N VAL A 175 -18.76 12.22 10.74
CA VAL A 175 -18.72 10.85 10.19
C VAL A 175 -19.17 10.84 8.74
N MET A 176 -20.24 11.58 8.41
CA MET A 176 -20.75 11.69 7.06
C MET A 176 -19.75 12.38 6.11
N LEU A 177 -19.13 13.49 6.51
CA LEU A 177 -18.10 14.15 5.70
C LEU A 177 -16.85 13.26 5.49
N LEU A 178 -16.48 12.46 6.49
CA LEU A 178 -15.34 11.53 6.43
C LEU A 178 -15.67 10.15 5.83
N SER A 179 -16.93 9.87 5.54
CA SER A 179 -17.38 8.54 5.12
C SER A 179 -16.71 8.05 3.83
N VAL A 180 -16.52 8.93 2.82
CA VAL A 180 -15.81 8.60 1.58
C VAL A 180 -14.35 8.20 1.85
N PRO A 181 -13.49 9.03 2.48
CA PRO A 181 -12.12 8.62 2.78
C PRO A 181 -12.06 7.41 3.74
N MET A 182 -12.99 7.28 4.69
CA MET A 182 -13.05 6.11 5.57
C MET A 182 -13.35 4.81 4.82
N ILE A 183 -14.32 4.80 3.89
CA ILE A 183 -14.60 3.62 3.06
C ILE A 183 -13.41 3.28 2.19
N VAL A 184 -12.74 4.27 1.58
CA VAL A 184 -11.52 4.04 0.79
C VAL A 184 -10.43 3.39 1.64
N LEU A 185 -10.18 3.90 2.86
CA LEU A 185 -9.21 3.32 3.78
C LEU A 185 -9.60 1.90 4.23
N LEU A 186 -10.89 1.65 4.48
CA LEU A 186 -11.39 0.32 4.83
C LEU A 186 -11.15 -0.67 3.69
N ILE A 187 -11.49 -0.31 2.45
CA ILE A 187 -11.23 -1.15 1.27
C ILE A 187 -9.73 -1.42 1.11
N VAL A 188 -8.89 -0.39 1.21
CA VAL A 188 -7.43 -0.53 1.13
C VAL A 188 -6.90 -1.46 2.22
N SER A 189 -7.42 -1.35 3.45
CA SER A 189 -7.02 -2.23 4.56
C SER A 189 -7.48 -3.67 4.39
N ILE A 190 -8.68 -3.93 3.84
CA ILE A 190 -9.16 -5.27 3.48
C ILE A 190 -8.26 -5.88 2.40
N VAL A 191 -7.94 -5.12 1.35
CA VAL A 191 -7.04 -5.61 0.29
C VAL A 191 -5.66 -5.90 0.84
N ALA A 192 -5.14 -5.03 1.72
CA ALA A 192 -3.85 -5.25 2.36
C ALA A 192 -3.85 -6.48 3.28
N SER A 193 -4.92 -6.70 4.06
CA SER A 193 -5.04 -7.84 4.97
C SER A 193 -5.20 -9.17 4.23
N LEU A 194 -6.03 -9.21 3.17
CA LEU A 194 -6.15 -10.36 2.26
C LEU A 194 -4.79 -10.67 1.62
N ARG A 195 -4.12 -9.67 1.06
CA ARG A 195 -2.79 -9.83 0.47
C ARG A 195 -1.78 -10.37 1.48
N ALA A 196 -1.84 -9.93 2.74
CA ALA A 196 -0.99 -10.43 3.80
C ALA A 196 -1.33 -11.88 4.19
N ALA A 197 -2.61 -12.24 4.27
CA ALA A 197 -3.08 -13.58 4.61
C ALA A 197 -2.69 -14.64 3.57
N PHE A 198 -2.67 -14.26 2.29
CA PHE A 198 -2.28 -15.15 1.19
C PHE A 198 -0.79 -15.10 0.84
N ARG A 199 0.01 -14.29 1.54
CA ARG A 199 1.48 -14.34 1.41
C ARG A 199 2.01 -15.56 2.15
N THR A 200 2.25 -16.64 1.42
CA THR A 200 3.01 -17.79 1.92
C THR A 200 4.46 -17.37 2.20
N SER A 201 4.87 -17.30 3.46
CA SER A 201 6.29 -17.18 3.81
C SER A 201 6.91 -18.57 3.91
N LEU A 202 7.95 -18.83 3.12
CA LEU A 202 8.72 -20.07 3.24
C LEU A 202 9.62 -19.94 4.48
N VAL A 203 9.23 -20.55 5.59
CA VAL A 203 10.11 -20.67 6.76
C VAL A 203 11.16 -21.74 6.45
N LYS A 204 12.39 -21.30 6.21
CA LYS A 204 13.54 -22.21 6.05
C LYS A 204 13.97 -22.68 7.43
N THR A 205 13.48 -23.83 7.86
CA THR A 205 14.04 -24.53 9.04
C THR A 205 15.32 -25.24 8.63
N THR A 206 16.47 -24.72 9.07
CA THR A 206 17.76 -25.41 8.95
C THR A 206 17.91 -26.41 10.09
N THR A 207 17.80 -27.70 9.81
CA THR A 207 18.13 -28.77 10.76
C THR A 207 19.53 -29.28 10.46
N LYS A 208 20.39 -29.35 11.48
CA LYS A 208 21.73 -29.96 11.36
C LYS A 208 21.58 -31.45 11.59
N LEU A 209 21.78 -32.27 10.55
CA LEU A 209 21.85 -33.73 10.70
C LEU A 209 23.32 -34.16 10.75
N PRO A 210 23.70 -35.04 11.70
CA PRO A 210 25.02 -35.66 11.71
C PRO A 210 25.11 -36.68 10.57
N GLN A 211 26.07 -36.51 9.66
CA GLN A 211 26.37 -37.46 8.60
C GLN A 211 27.73 -38.10 8.88
N SER A 212 27.77 -39.43 8.99
CA SER A 212 29.01 -40.19 9.13
C SER A 212 29.68 -40.32 7.77
N VAL A 213 30.93 -39.85 7.65
CA VAL A 213 31.74 -39.98 6.43
C VAL A 213 32.69 -41.15 6.64
N SER A 214 32.61 -42.16 5.77
CA SER A 214 33.54 -43.30 5.80
C SER A 214 34.95 -42.82 5.43
N GLY A 215 35.97 -43.43 6.05
CA GLY A 215 37.36 -43.07 5.81
C GLY A 215 37.77 -43.28 4.35
N TYR A 216 38.66 -42.42 3.85
CA TYR A 216 39.18 -42.50 2.48
C TYR A 216 40.69 -42.25 2.47
N THR A 217 41.37 -42.77 1.45
CA THR A 217 42.80 -42.53 1.25
C THR A 217 42.96 -41.42 0.23
N THR A 218 43.72 -40.37 0.55
CA THR A 218 43.96 -39.27 -0.40
C THR A 218 44.87 -39.75 -1.54
N ALA A 219 44.88 -39.03 -2.67
CA ALA A 219 45.74 -39.35 -3.83
C ALA A 219 47.26 -39.35 -3.52
N ARG A 220 47.66 -38.88 -2.32
CA ARG A 220 49.04 -38.90 -1.81
C ARG A 220 49.29 -40.03 -0.78
N GLY A 221 48.37 -40.98 -0.65
CA GLY A 221 48.54 -42.17 0.18
C GLY A 221 48.28 -41.99 1.68
N THR A 222 47.83 -40.82 2.13
CA THR A 222 47.45 -40.62 3.54
C THR A 222 46.03 -41.13 3.79
N VAL A 223 45.90 -42.03 4.76
CA VAL A 223 44.62 -42.61 5.20
C VAL A 223 43.92 -41.63 6.13
N VAL A 224 42.75 -41.14 5.73
CA VAL A 224 41.89 -40.29 6.56
C VAL A 224 40.84 -41.18 7.21
N ALA A 225 40.86 -41.26 8.55
CA ALA A 225 39.86 -42.00 9.32
C ALA A 225 38.47 -41.38 9.15
N GLY A 226 37.43 -42.22 9.25
CA GLY A 226 36.04 -41.75 9.15
C GLY A 226 35.73 -40.71 10.24
N TYR A 227 35.05 -39.63 9.86
CA TYR A 227 34.68 -38.56 10.78
C TYR A 227 33.22 -38.16 10.57
N THR A 228 32.56 -37.73 11.63
CA THR A 228 31.18 -37.24 11.58
C THR A 228 31.17 -35.76 11.21
N ARG A 229 30.45 -35.38 10.15
CA ARG A 229 30.24 -33.98 9.78
C ARG A 229 28.77 -33.60 9.99
N ASN A 230 28.52 -32.46 10.63
CA ASN A 230 27.18 -31.89 10.70
C ASN A 230 26.84 -31.24 9.35
N VAL A 231 25.90 -31.84 8.61
CA VAL A 231 25.40 -31.27 7.35
C VAL A 231 24.14 -30.47 7.67
N THR A 232 24.15 -29.19 7.31
CA THR A 232 22.99 -28.31 7.51
C THR A 232 22.01 -28.57 6.37
N GLN A 233 20.98 -29.36 6.63
CA GLN A 233 19.92 -29.60 5.65
C GLN A 233 18.84 -28.54 5.86
N THR A 234 18.57 -27.75 4.82
CA THR A 234 17.47 -26.78 4.86
C THR A 234 16.19 -27.54 4.56
N VAL A 235 15.45 -27.93 5.59
CA VAL A 235 14.11 -28.48 5.41
C VAL A 235 13.17 -27.29 5.23
N VAL A 236 12.74 -27.09 3.98
CA VAL A 236 11.76 -26.07 3.62
C VAL A 236 10.41 -26.55 4.14
N SER A 237 9.94 -25.95 5.23
CA SER A 237 8.58 -26.17 5.73
C SER A 237 7.74 -24.94 5.38
N THR A 238 6.66 -25.14 4.64
CA THR A 238 5.66 -24.10 4.37
C THR A 238 4.89 -23.81 5.65
N VAL A 239 5.11 -22.63 6.23
CA VAL A 239 4.40 -22.15 7.41
C VAL A 239 3.73 -20.82 7.02
N ILE A 240 2.40 -20.77 7.05
CA ILE A 240 1.56 -19.74 6.41
C ILE A 240 1.61 -18.33 7.08
N VAL A 241 2.65 -17.87 7.79
CA VAL A 241 2.61 -16.78 8.83
C VAL A 241 1.39 -15.79 8.76
N PRO A 242 0.36 -15.89 9.64
CA PRO A 242 -0.78 -14.97 9.62
C PRO A 242 -0.46 -13.76 10.50
N GLY A 243 -0.97 -12.59 10.13
CA GLY A 243 -0.95 -11.41 11.00
C GLY A 243 0.16 -10.38 10.72
N ALA A 244 0.69 -10.28 9.50
CA ALA A 244 1.60 -9.19 9.10
C ALA A 244 0.89 -7.83 8.88
N GLY A 245 -0.28 -7.62 9.49
CA GLY A 245 -0.96 -6.32 9.55
C GLY A 245 -0.64 -5.64 10.87
N ALA A 246 0.16 -4.58 10.82
CA ALA A 246 0.45 -3.60 11.89
C ALA A 246 1.57 -3.88 12.92
N VAL A 247 1.98 -5.12 13.26
CA VAL A 247 2.96 -5.32 14.37
C VAL A 247 4.34 -5.90 13.93
N GLY A 248 4.51 -6.27 12.66
CA GLY A 248 5.70 -7.00 12.19
C GLY A 248 7.01 -6.20 12.05
N ALA A 249 7.00 -4.87 12.20
CA ALA A 249 8.16 -4.03 11.89
C ALA A 249 9.25 -4.01 12.99
N SER A 250 8.92 -4.26 14.25
CA SER A 250 9.89 -4.14 15.37
C SER A 250 10.71 -5.41 15.61
N LEU A 251 10.20 -6.59 15.26
CA LEU A 251 10.88 -7.87 15.53
C LEU A 251 11.77 -8.34 14.38
N THR A 252 11.57 -7.82 13.16
CA THR A 252 12.45 -8.15 12.01
C THR A 252 13.77 -7.37 12.01
N GLY A 253 13.83 -6.22 12.69
CA GLY A 253 15.07 -5.45 12.84
C GLY A 253 16.13 -6.17 13.67
N SER A 254 15.72 -6.79 14.78
CA SER A 254 16.66 -7.38 15.75
C SER A 254 17.28 -8.73 15.34
N LEU A 255 16.71 -9.41 14.33
CA LEU A 255 17.30 -10.66 13.80
C LEU A 255 18.28 -10.41 12.65
N ALA A 256 18.15 -9.28 11.93
CA ALA A 256 19.03 -8.91 10.83
C ALA A 256 20.39 -8.37 11.33
N GLU A 257 20.42 -7.79 12.53
CA GLU A 257 21.66 -7.28 13.17
C GLU A 257 22.59 -8.39 13.70
N LEU A 258 22.10 -9.63 13.83
CA LEU A 258 22.90 -10.76 14.34
C LEU A 258 23.65 -11.57 13.26
N SER A 259 23.59 -11.16 11.99
CA SER A 259 24.22 -11.90 10.88
C SER A 259 25.43 -11.19 10.24
N ALA A 260 25.87 -10.06 10.78
CA ALA A 260 27.03 -9.34 10.23
C ALA A 260 28.34 -9.86 10.82
N ALA A 261 29.05 -10.74 10.09
CA ALA A 261 30.50 -10.79 10.07
C ALA A 261 31.04 -11.69 8.94
N ALA A 262 31.82 -11.10 8.03
CA ALA A 262 33.20 -11.48 7.68
C ALA A 262 33.52 -11.23 6.19
N ASP A 263 34.65 -10.54 5.98
CA ASP A 263 35.16 -9.95 4.73
C ASP A 263 35.81 -10.91 3.71
N GLU A 264 35.76 -10.46 2.45
CA GLU A 264 36.74 -10.54 1.31
C GLU A 264 37.23 -11.90 0.73
N PRO A 265 37.85 -11.93 -0.48
CA PRO A 265 37.71 -11.13 -1.71
C PRO A 265 37.55 -12.00 -3.00
N TYR A 266 37.27 -11.38 -4.15
CA TYR A 266 37.78 -11.69 -5.51
C TYR A 266 36.76 -11.49 -6.64
N ALA A 267 37.22 -10.80 -7.67
CA ALA A 267 36.54 -10.37 -8.88
C ALA A 267 36.20 -11.52 -9.85
N LYS A 268 35.06 -11.44 -10.55
CA LYS A 268 34.95 -11.82 -11.97
C LYS A 268 33.58 -11.47 -12.56
N ARG A 269 33.66 -10.83 -13.73
CA ARG A 269 32.62 -10.39 -14.68
C ARG A 269 31.46 -11.38 -14.86
N LEU A 270 30.24 -10.84 -15.07
CA LEU A 270 29.12 -11.57 -15.68
C LEU A 270 29.53 -12.09 -17.06
N ASN A 271 29.96 -13.34 -17.15
CA ASN A 271 29.85 -14.13 -18.39
C ASN A 271 29.95 -15.64 -18.19
N ASP A 272 29.85 -16.16 -16.96
CA ASP A 272 29.71 -17.59 -16.74
C ASP A 272 28.23 -17.99 -16.71
N GLU A 273 27.87 -18.94 -17.58
CA GLU A 273 26.55 -19.59 -17.80
C GLU A 273 25.91 -20.24 -16.55
N LYS A 274 26.40 -19.93 -15.34
CA LYS A 274 25.92 -20.44 -14.04
C LYS A 274 25.36 -19.36 -13.09
N LYS A 275 25.26 -18.08 -13.49
CA LYS A 275 24.89 -16.98 -12.56
C LYS A 275 23.74 -16.06 -13.02
N GLN A 276 22.76 -16.55 -13.77
CA GLN A 276 21.44 -15.89 -13.81
C GLN A 276 20.50 -16.59 -12.80
N CYS A 277 20.57 -16.15 -11.54
CA CYS A 277 19.99 -16.86 -10.39
C CYS A 277 18.46 -16.98 -10.38
N TYR A 278 17.74 -16.25 -11.25
CA TYR A 278 16.29 -16.17 -11.19
C TYR A 278 15.60 -16.52 -12.51
N ALA A 279 14.73 -17.54 -12.44
CA ALA A 279 13.74 -17.80 -13.48
C ALA A 279 12.60 -16.77 -13.42
N THR A 280 11.88 -16.64 -14.54
CA THR A 280 10.63 -15.87 -14.63
C THR A 280 9.66 -16.28 -13.52
N ASN A 281 9.13 -15.29 -12.80
CA ASN A 281 8.11 -15.48 -11.79
C ASN A 281 7.07 -14.36 -11.91
N LYS A 282 5.89 -14.75 -12.42
CA LYS A 282 4.78 -13.84 -12.69
C LYS A 282 4.23 -13.20 -11.41
N ASP A 283 4.18 -13.95 -10.30
CA ASP A 283 3.72 -13.44 -9.00
C ASP A 283 4.68 -12.40 -8.42
N HIS A 284 5.93 -12.41 -8.86
CA HIS A 284 6.94 -11.43 -8.49
C HIS A 284 7.03 -10.27 -9.47
N HIS A 285 6.16 -10.24 -10.50
CA HIS A 285 6.24 -9.29 -11.61
C HIS A 285 7.62 -9.25 -12.29
N PHE A 286 8.36 -10.37 -12.21
CA PHE A 286 9.74 -10.49 -12.65
C PHE A 286 9.82 -11.46 -13.82
N TYR A 287 10.26 -10.97 -14.97
CA TYR A 287 10.33 -11.72 -16.22
C TYR A 287 11.78 -11.75 -16.70
N ARG A 288 12.32 -12.94 -16.97
CA ARG A 288 13.61 -13.13 -17.61
C ARG A 288 13.41 -13.24 -19.12
N TYR A 289 14.44 -12.96 -19.92
CA TYR A 289 14.44 -13.02 -21.39
C TYR A 289 13.71 -14.24 -21.98
N ASP A 290 13.86 -15.42 -21.38
CA ASP A 290 13.27 -16.69 -21.82
C ASP A 290 11.79 -16.89 -21.41
N GLY A 291 11.25 -16.01 -20.57
CA GLY A 291 9.86 -16.03 -20.13
C GLY A 291 9.19 -14.66 -20.20
N LEU A 292 9.67 -13.78 -21.08
CA LEU A 292 9.06 -12.47 -21.30
C LEU A 292 7.63 -12.63 -21.79
N ASN A 293 6.75 -11.75 -21.31
CA ASN A 293 5.41 -11.59 -21.87
C ASN A 293 5.49 -10.62 -23.05
N ASP A 294 5.35 -11.13 -24.28
CA ASP A 294 5.50 -10.37 -25.52
C ASP A 294 4.68 -9.09 -25.58
N LYS A 295 3.44 -9.13 -25.10
CA LYS A 295 2.55 -7.97 -25.07
C LYS A 295 3.05 -6.90 -24.10
N LYS A 296 3.47 -7.31 -22.90
CA LYS A 296 3.97 -6.38 -21.87
C LYS A 296 5.30 -5.76 -22.28
N ILE A 297 6.26 -6.57 -22.72
CA ILE A 297 7.57 -6.03 -23.13
C ILE A 297 7.45 -5.16 -24.39
N GLY A 298 6.55 -5.49 -25.32
CA GLY A 298 6.24 -4.63 -26.46
C GLY A 298 5.70 -3.26 -26.04
N ASN A 299 4.79 -3.22 -25.07
CA ASN A 299 4.27 -1.97 -24.52
C ASN A 299 5.34 -1.14 -23.81
N PHE A 300 6.24 -1.79 -23.06
CA PHE A 300 7.37 -1.11 -22.42
C PHE A 300 8.32 -0.50 -23.46
N ILE A 301 8.71 -1.27 -24.49
CA ILE A 301 9.57 -0.78 -25.57
C ILE A 301 8.94 0.41 -26.30
N GLN A 302 7.63 0.35 -26.57
CA GLN A 302 6.89 1.47 -27.16
C GLN A 302 6.88 2.70 -26.24
N ALA A 303 6.76 2.51 -24.92
CA ALA A 303 6.84 3.59 -23.94
C ALA A 303 8.25 4.22 -23.87
N VAL A 304 9.31 3.41 -23.99
CA VAL A 304 10.70 3.90 -24.09
C VAL A 304 10.88 4.74 -25.37
N ALA A 305 10.37 4.28 -26.51
CA ALA A 305 10.42 5.04 -27.75
C ALA A 305 9.62 6.35 -27.68
N GLY A 306 8.42 6.31 -27.09
CA GLY A 306 7.57 7.49 -26.89
C GLY A 306 8.13 8.50 -25.88
N ALA A 307 9.05 8.09 -25.02
CA ALA A 307 9.68 8.99 -24.06
C ALA A 307 10.62 10.02 -24.71
N GLY A 308 11.18 9.75 -25.89
CA GLY A 308 12.05 10.65 -26.68
C GLY A 308 13.42 10.97 -26.07
N THR A 309 13.60 10.80 -24.75
CA THR A 309 14.83 11.11 -24.00
C THR A 309 15.68 9.88 -23.67
N LEU A 310 15.20 8.68 -24.00
CA LEU A 310 15.86 7.41 -23.70
C LEU A 310 16.40 6.77 -24.99
N PRO A 311 17.53 6.05 -24.93
CA PRO A 311 18.02 5.29 -26.08
C PRO A 311 16.98 4.25 -26.57
N PRO A 312 17.01 3.88 -27.86
CA PRO A 312 16.16 2.82 -28.37
C PRO A 312 16.47 1.48 -27.68
N LEU A 313 15.43 0.76 -27.26
CA LEU A 313 15.52 -0.56 -26.65
C LEU A 313 14.94 -1.60 -27.60
N LYS A 314 15.70 -2.66 -27.91
CA LYS A 314 15.17 -3.81 -28.67
C LYS A 314 14.83 -4.94 -27.71
N LYS A 315 13.89 -5.79 -28.14
CA LYS A 315 13.45 -6.95 -27.34
C LYS A 315 14.58 -7.97 -27.10
N GLU A 316 15.46 -8.15 -28.09
CA GLU A 316 16.61 -9.06 -28.00
C GLU A 316 17.62 -8.68 -26.92
N ASP A 317 17.69 -7.39 -26.56
CA ASP A 317 18.63 -6.87 -25.56
C ASP A 317 18.09 -7.00 -24.12
N VAL A 318 16.82 -7.40 -23.95
CA VAL A 318 16.15 -7.48 -22.65
C VAL A 318 16.55 -8.75 -21.92
N LEU A 319 17.36 -8.62 -20.87
CA LEU A 319 17.71 -9.74 -19.99
C LEU A 319 16.65 -9.97 -18.91
N VAL A 320 16.18 -8.88 -18.32
CA VAL A 320 15.18 -8.89 -17.25
C VAL A 320 14.20 -7.73 -17.45
N TYR A 321 12.93 -8.00 -17.22
CA TYR A 321 11.87 -7.02 -17.14
C TYR A 321 11.11 -7.17 -15.81
N PHE A 322 11.04 -6.08 -15.06
CA PHE A 322 10.17 -5.96 -13.91
C PHE A 322 8.97 -5.07 -14.25
N ASP A 323 7.77 -5.61 -14.15
CA ASP A 323 6.53 -4.92 -14.49
C ASP A 323 5.97 -4.13 -13.30
N GLU A 324 6.03 -2.80 -13.38
CA GLU A 324 5.53 -1.89 -12.33
C GLU A 324 4.10 -1.38 -12.62
N THR A 325 3.44 -1.85 -13.68
CA THR A 325 2.10 -1.38 -14.01
C THR A 325 1.02 -1.88 -13.06
N LEU A 326 0.26 -0.95 -12.49
CA LEU A 326 -0.87 -1.25 -11.59
C LEU A 326 -2.00 -2.01 -12.27
N MET A 327 -2.24 -1.74 -13.56
CA MET A 327 -3.32 -2.35 -14.35
C MET A 327 -2.80 -3.41 -15.33
N GLY A 328 -1.55 -3.88 -15.14
CA GLY A 328 -0.97 -4.98 -15.92
C GLY A 328 -0.74 -4.70 -17.41
N LYS A 329 -0.80 -3.43 -17.84
CA LYS A 329 -0.56 -2.99 -19.23
C LYS A 329 0.88 -3.24 -19.66
N GLY A 330 1.84 -3.21 -18.75
CA GLY A 330 3.26 -3.42 -19.01
C GLY A 330 4.00 -2.24 -19.65
N ASP A 331 3.51 -1.01 -19.54
CA ASP A 331 4.15 0.21 -20.07
C ASP A 331 5.02 0.97 -19.05
N ARG A 332 5.18 0.45 -17.83
CA ARG A 332 6.02 1.00 -16.74
C ARG A 332 6.78 -0.11 -16.06
N GLY A 333 7.97 0.21 -15.54
CA GLY A 333 8.82 -0.77 -14.89
C GLY A 333 10.31 -0.53 -15.09
N VAL A 334 11.07 -1.59 -14.90
CA VAL A 334 12.52 -1.58 -15.05
C VAL A 334 12.95 -2.69 -15.99
N VAL A 335 13.75 -2.34 -16.98
CA VAL A 335 14.45 -3.30 -17.84
C VAL A 335 15.94 -3.26 -17.53
N LEU A 336 16.53 -4.44 -17.38
CA LEU A 336 17.98 -4.63 -17.35
C LEU A 336 18.41 -5.28 -18.66
N THR A 337 19.38 -4.67 -19.32
CA THR A 337 20.11 -5.28 -20.44
C THR A 337 21.46 -5.81 -19.94
N ASP A 338 22.33 -6.21 -20.83
CA ASP A 338 23.73 -6.52 -20.55
C ASP A 338 24.55 -5.30 -20.09
N GLU A 339 24.26 -4.11 -20.62
CA GLU A 339 25.04 -2.90 -20.38
C GLU A 339 24.36 -1.85 -19.49
N ALA A 340 23.03 -1.86 -19.38
CA ALA A 340 22.31 -0.73 -18.80
C ALA A 340 20.98 -1.07 -18.12
N ILE A 341 20.47 -0.05 -17.43
CA ILE A 341 19.17 0.00 -16.78
C ILE A 341 18.30 1.01 -17.51
N TYR A 342 17.10 0.59 -17.90
CA TYR A 342 16.01 1.45 -18.35
C TYR A 342 14.94 1.51 -17.27
N CYS A 343 14.62 2.70 -16.78
CA CYS A 343 13.62 2.90 -15.75
C CYS A 343 12.51 3.83 -16.25
N LEU A 344 11.28 3.30 -16.30
CA LEU A 344 10.04 4.05 -16.49
C LEU A 344 9.22 3.95 -15.21
N PRO A 345 9.27 4.96 -14.33
CA PRO A 345 8.73 4.85 -12.98
C PRO A 345 7.21 4.71 -12.91
N GLY A 346 6.76 4.21 -11.75
CA GLY A 346 5.38 3.84 -11.45
C GLY A 346 4.50 5.00 -10.95
N MET A 347 3.70 4.73 -9.92
CA MET A 347 2.57 5.54 -9.41
C MET A 347 2.93 6.97 -8.95
N PHE A 348 4.21 7.28 -8.73
CA PHE A 348 4.64 8.57 -8.18
C PHE A 348 5.09 9.51 -9.31
N GLU A 349 4.38 10.64 -9.47
CA GLU A 349 4.59 11.60 -10.56
C GLU A 349 5.94 12.34 -10.50
N ASP A 350 6.61 12.33 -9.33
CA ASP A 350 7.91 12.99 -9.12
C ASP A 350 9.13 12.13 -9.50
N GLU A 351 8.93 10.89 -9.97
CA GLU A 351 10.03 10.03 -10.37
C GLU A 351 10.40 10.25 -11.84
N GLU A 352 11.66 10.60 -12.09
CA GLU A 352 12.16 10.79 -13.45
C GLU A 352 12.41 9.45 -14.15
N LYS A 353 11.96 9.36 -15.41
CA LYS A 353 12.41 8.32 -16.34
C LYS A 353 13.91 8.49 -16.60
N PHE A 354 14.65 7.39 -16.61
CA PHE A 354 16.10 7.47 -16.85
C PHE A 354 16.67 6.22 -17.52
N PHE A 355 17.83 6.43 -18.13
CA PHE A 355 18.72 5.41 -18.64
C PHE A 355 20.07 5.59 -17.96
N THR A 356 20.65 4.50 -17.46
CA THR A 356 21.98 4.50 -16.83
C THR A 356 22.72 3.23 -17.18
N ARG A 357 23.96 3.36 -17.65
CA ARG A 357 24.87 2.23 -17.84
C ARG A 357 25.39 1.72 -16.51
N PHE A 358 25.56 0.41 -16.36
CA PHE A 358 26.15 -0.18 -15.14
C PHE A 358 27.55 0.38 -14.86
N SER A 359 28.32 0.69 -15.91
CA SER A 359 29.65 1.31 -15.81
C SER A 359 29.66 2.65 -15.04
N ASN A 360 28.53 3.35 -15.00
CA ASN A 360 28.40 4.67 -14.40
C ASN A 360 27.90 4.60 -12.94
N ILE A 361 27.49 3.43 -12.49
CA ILE A 361 27.03 3.19 -11.11
C ILE A 361 28.26 2.85 -10.26
N GLY A 362 28.47 3.60 -9.19
CA GLY A 362 29.51 3.32 -8.20
C GLY A 362 29.01 2.40 -7.08
N LYS A 363 27.74 2.53 -6.69
CA LYS A 363 27.11 1.72 -5.65
C LYS A 363 25.59 1.68 -5.85
N ALA A 364 24.96 0.56 -5.51
CA ALA A 364 23.52 0.46 -5.35
C ALA A 364 23.18 0.20 -3.87
N THR A 365 22.06 0.74 -3.39
CA THR A 365 21.55 0.47 -2.04
C THR A 365 20.06 0.16 -2.10
N PHE A 366 19.61 -0.78 -1.29
CA PHE A 366 18.21 -1.16 -1.19
C PHE A 366 17.60 -0.66 0.12
N SER A 367 16.60 0.21 0.04
CA SER A 367 16.02 0.94 1.17
C SER A 367 14.54 1.27 0.96
N GLY A 368 13.96 2.10 1.85
CA GLY A 368 12.58 2.59 1.75
C GLY A 368 11.56 1.76 2.54
N ALA A 369 10.35 2.29 2.70
CA ALA A 369 9.26 1.58 3.40
C ALA A 369 9.01 0.22 2.73
N LEU A 370 9.21 -0.86 3.49
CA LEU A 370 9.11 -2.26 3.03
C LEU A 370 10.19 -2.73 2.02
N ASN A 371 11.36 -2.07 1.96
CA ASN A 371 12.46 -2.40 1.04
C ASN A 371 11.99 -2.42 -0.43
N LYS A 372 11.51 -1.27 -0.90
CA LYS A 372 10.94 -1.11 -2.25
C LYS A 372 11.67 -0.09 -3.10
N GLN A 373 12.71 0.54 -2.57
CA GLN A 373 13.44 1.59 -3.27
C GLN A 373 14.90 1.17 -3.48
N ILE A 374 15.32 1.13 -4.73
CA ILE A 374 16.72 0.96 -5.11
C ILE A 374 17.28 2.35 -5.39
N THR A 375 18.31 2.75 -4.64
CA THR A 375 19.03 4.00 -4.90
C THR A 375 20.36 3.68 -5.57
N LEU A 376 20.55 4.22 -6.77
CA LEU A 376 21.78 4.14 -7.54
C LEU A 376 22.63 5.39 -7.27
N TRP A 377 23.86 5.17 -6.84
CA TRP A 377 24.86 6.20 -6.62
C TRP A 377 25.78 6.24 -7.83
N LEU A 378 25.62 7.26 -8.67
CA LEU A 378 26.43 7.41 -9.88
C LEU A 378 27.82 7.94 -9.52
N LYS A 379 28.83 7.58 -10.32
CA LYS A 379 30.22 8.04 -10.15
C LYS A 379 30.36 9.57 -10.23
N GLU A 380 29.42 10.23 -10.89
CA GLU A 380 29.33 11.69 -11.02
C GLU A 380 28.69 12.38 -9.80
N GLY A 381 28.39 11.65 -8.73
CA GLY A 381 27.81 12.19 -7.50
C GLY A 381 26.29 12.40 -7.52
N LYS A 382 25.63 12.21 -8.68
CA LYS A 382 24.16 12.20 -8.81
C LYS A 382 23.57 10.90 -8.25
N LYS A 383 22.38 10.98 -7.66
CA LYS A 383 21.59 9.83 -7.20
C LYS A 383 20.38 9.62 -8.09
N GLN A 384 20.11 8.38 -8.46
CA GLN A 384 18.88 7.97 -9.14
C GLN A 384 18.12 6.99 -8.25
N LYS A 385 16.79 7.09 -8.23
CA LYS A 385 15.93 6.25 -7.41
C LYS A 385 15.00 5.45 -8.30
N ILE A 386 14.83 4.18 -7.96
CA ILE A 386 13.88 3.27 -8.58
C ILE A 386 12.94 2.81 -7.47
N THR A 387 11.66 3.12 -7.57
CA THR A 387 10.66 2.62 -6.61
C THR A 387 9.82 1.52 -7.26
N LEU A 388 9.86 0.32 -6.66
CA LEU A 388 9.20 -0.88 -7.16
C LEU A 388 8.10 -1.31 -6.18
N THR A 389 6.84 -1.03 -6.50
CA THR A 389 5.71 -1.21 -5.59
C THR A 389 4.97 -2.53 -5.77
N GLN A 390 5.07 -3.17 -6.95
CA GLN A 390 4.30 -4.38 -7.24
C GLN A 390 4.76 -5.61 -6.44
N SER A 391 6.07 -5.78 -6.22
CA SER A 391 6.60 -6.95 -5.50
C SER A 391 7.92 -6.67 -4.79
N ASN A 392 7.95 -6.81 -3.46
CA ASN A 392 9.20 -6.71 -2.68
C ASN A 392 10.20 -7.81 -3.09
N ALA A 393 9.69 -9.02 -3.37
CA ALA A 393 10.53 -10.15 -3.73
C ALA A 393 11.10 -9.98 -5.15
N GLY A 394 10.33 -9.43 -6.09
CA GLY A 394 10.86 -9.09 -7.41
C GLY A 394 11.78 -7.87 -7.38
N ALA A 395 11.49 -6.85 -6.55
CA ALA A 395 12.38 -5.70 -6.34
C ALA A 395 13.75 -6.12 -5.79
N LYS A 396 13.77 -7.06 -4.85
CA LYS A 396 15.01 -7.65 -4.33
C LYS A 396 15.79 -8.38 -5.43
N LYS A 397 15.11 -9.15 -6.30
CA LYS A 397 15.77 -9.81 -7.45
C LYS A 397 16.38 -8.79 -8.41
N VAL A 398 15.67 -7.70 -8.71
CA VAL A 398 16.20 -6.61 -9.55
C VAL A 398 17.43 -6.00 -8.90
N PHE A 399 17.39 -5.70 -7.61
CA PHE A 399 18.53 -5.16 -6.86
C PHE A 399 19.75 -6.08 -6.92
N GLU A 400 19.59 -7.37 -6.62
CA GLU A 400 20.67 -8.37 -6.65
C GLU A 400 21.26 -8.53 -8.07
N MET A 401 20.43 -8.43 -9.12
CA MET A 401 20.91 -8.44 -10.51
C MET A 401 21.69 -7.17 -10.85
N ILE A 402 21.29 -6.00 -10.33
CA ILE A 402 22.05 -4.76 -10.49
C ILE A 402 23.39 -4.85 -9.74
N GLU A 403 23.41 -5.38 -8.51
CA GLU A 403 24.64 -5.58 -7.75
C GLU A 403 25.60 -6.52 -8.46
N LEU A 404 25.09 -7.61 -9.04
CA LEU A 404 25.89 -8.50 -9.88
C LEU A 404 26.46 -7.75 -11.09
N ALA A 405 25.65 -6.92 -11.77
CA ALA A 405 26.05 -6.22 -12.99
C ALA A 405 27.06 -5.07 -12.77
N ILE A 406 27.13 -4.51 -11.55
CA ILE A 406 28.10 -3.46 -11.20
C ILE A 406 29.37 -4.00 -10.51
N ALA A 407 29.37 -5.29 -10.12
CA ALA A 407 30.50 -6.00 -9.54
C ALA A 407 31.47 -6.49 -10.63
#